data_AF-A0A837IDW4-F1
#
_entry.id   AF-A0A837IDW4-F1
#
_cell.length_a   1.000
_cell.length_b   1.000
_cell.length_c   1.000
_cell.angle_alpha   90.00
_cell.angle_beta   90.00
_cell.angle_gamma   90.00
#
_symmetry.space_group_name_H-M   'P 1'
#
loop_
_entity.id
_entity.type
_entity.pdbx_description
1 polymer ?
#
loop_
_entity_poly.entity_id
_entity_poly.type
_entity_poly.pdbx_seq_one_letter_code
_entity_poly.pdbx_strand_id
1 'polypeptide(L)'
;MAMMNVSLPEKQIQDVDLMVEKYGYANRSEFVRSALRFVLKNNVISSQMVDFPFMVANPTDEPEEVVNDFRKTSKYNEGFLTDLGEGLKKSKAAKK
;
A
#
# COMPACT_ATOMS: atom_id res chain seq x y z
N MET A 1 4.88 15.57 -28.47
CA MET A 1 4.53 15.70 -27.04
C MET A 1 3.03 15.97 -26.95
N ALA A 2 2.35 15.38 -25.97
CA ALA A 2 0.95 15.67 -25.67
C ALA A 2 0.86 16.32 -24.29
N MET A 3 -0.08 17.24 -24.09
CA MET A 3 -0.34 17.86 -22.79
C MET A 3 -1.45 17.09 -22.07
N MET A 4 -1.25 16.85 -20.78
CA MET A 4 -2.23 16.23 -19.90
C MET A 4 -2.35 17.11 -18.66
N ASN A 5 -3.58 17.46 -18.30
CA ASN A 5 -3.88 18.19 -17.08
C ASN A 5 -4.27 17.20 -15.98
N VAL A 6 -3.71 17.38 -14.79
CA VAL A 6 -4.01 16.54 -13.62
C VAL A 6 -4.31 17.46 -12.44
N SER A 7 -5.43 17.20 -11.77
CA SER A 7 -5.78 17.87 -10.52
C SER A 7 -5.31 17.03 -9.34
N LEU A 8 -4.55 17.64 -8.43
CA LEU A 8 -4.05 17.00 -7.22
C LEU A 8 -4.47 17.82 -5.99
N PRO A 9 -4.73 17.18 -4.83
CA PRO A 9 -4.85 17.87 -3.55
C PRO A 9 -3.61 18.72 -3.25
N GLU A 10 -3.81 19.85 -2.59
CA GLU A 10 -2.75 20.83 -2.32
C GLU A 10 -1.55 20.20 -1.58
N LYS A 11 -1.81 19.32 -0.60
CA LYS A 11 -0.76 18.59 0.11
C LYS A 11 0.12 17.75 -0.83
N GLN A 12 -0.47 17.07 -1.82
CA GLN A 12 0.29 16.27 -2.78
C GLN A 12 1.13 17.15 -3.70
N ILE A 13 0.66 18.36 -4.01
CA ILE A 13 1.44 19.34 -4.78
C ILE A 13 2.67 19.77 -3.97
N GLN A 14 2.50 20.02 -2.67
CA GLN A 14 3.62 20.35 -1.77
C GLN A 14 4.62 19.20 -1.66
N ASP A 15 4.14 17.96 -1.54
CA ASP A 15 5.01 16.77 -1.53
C ASP A 15 5.80 16.65 -2.84
N VAL A 16 5.16 16.92 -4.00
CA VAL A 16 5.83 16.95 -5.31
C VAL A 16 6.90 18.05 -5.35
N ASP A 17 6.61 19.25 -4.83
CA ASP A 17 7.57 20.35 -4.80
C ASP A 17 8.81 20.00 -3.97
N LEU A 18 8.61 19.40 -2.79
CA LEU A 18 9.71 18.94 -1.96
C LEU A 18 10.57 17.89 -2.67
N MET A 19 9.96 16.98 -3.43
CA MET A 19 10.72 15.98 -4.20
C MET A 19 11.46 16.59 -5.39
N VAL A 20 10.88 17.58 -6.05
CA VAL A 20 11.53 18.33 -7.14
C VAL A 20 12.79 19.00 -6.62
N GLU A 21 12.69 19.71 -5.49
CA GLU A 21 13.83 20.37 -4.85
C GLU A 21 14.87 19.36 -4.35
N LYS A 22 14.42 18.35 -3.59
CA LYS A 22 15.29 17.33 -2.98
C LYS A 22 16.13 16.57 -3.99
N TYR A 23 15.56 16.26 -5.16
CA TYR A 23 16.25 15.49 -6.20
C TYR A 23 16.79 16.36 -7.35
N GLY A 24 16.68 17.69 -7.25
CA GLY A 24 17.28 18.63 -8.21
C GLY A 24 16.62 18.62 -9.59
N TYR A 25 15.31 18.35 -9.68
CA TYR A 25 14.59 18.43 -10.96
C TYR A 25 14.36 19.89 -11.36
N ALA A 26 14.50 20.18 -12.65
CA ALA A 26 14.31 21.54 -13.18
C ALA A 26 12.88 22.07 -13.02
N ASN A 27 11.88 21.18 -12.98
CA ASN A 27 10.47 21.53 -12.76
C ASN A 27 9.65 20.27 -12.43
N ARG A 28 8.40 20.49 -12.01
CA ARG A 28 7.41 19.43 -11.72
C ARG A 28 7.18 18.49 -12.90
N SER A 29 7.20 18.99 -14.14
CA SER A 29 6.93 18.15 -15.32
C SER A 29 8.04 17.14 -15.57
N GLU A 30 9.31 17.51 -15.38
CA GLU A 30 10.44 16.57 -15.50
C GLU A 30 10.45 15.51 -14.40
N PHE A 31 10.10 15.92 -13.18
CA PHE A 31 9.89 14.97 -12.08
C PHE A 31 8.79 13.95 -12.42
N VAL A 32 7.60 14.42 -12.82
CA VAL A 32 6.46 13.55 -13.17
C VAL A 32 6.81 12.65 -14.38
N ARG A 33 7.49 13.17 -15.41
CA ARG A 33 7.93 12.37 -16.56
C ARG A 33 8.89 11.25 -16.14
N SER A 34 9.84 11.56 -15.26
CA SER A 34 10.83 10.59 -14.78
C SER A 34 10.17 9.52 -13.92
N ALA A 35 9.28 9.93 -13.00
CA ALA A 35 8.46 9.02 -12.20
C ALA A 35 7.60 8.10 -13.09
N LEU A 36 6.92 8.65 -14.09
CA LEU A 36 6.08 7.87 -15.02
C LEU A 36 6.92 6.85 -15.79
N ARG A 37 8.09 7.24 -16.34
CA ARG A 37 9.00 6.30 -17.01
C ARG A 37 9.46 5.18 -16.08
N PHE A 38 9.76 5.52 -14.82
CA PHE A 38 10.20 4.55 -13.84
C PHE A 38 9.10 3.54 -13.51
N VAL A 39 7.89 4.01 -13.24
CA VAL A 39 6.72 3.16 -12.96
C VAL A 39 6.44 2.23 -14.14
N LEU A 40 6.38 2.77 -15.36
CA LEU A 40 6.07 1.99 -16.57
C LEU A 40 7.15 0.97 -16.93
N LYS A 41 8.41 1.19 -16.52
CA LYS A 41 9.51 0.24 -16.75
C LYS A 41 9.57 -0.86 -15.69
N ASN A 42 8.99 -0.65 -14.51
CA ASN A 42 9.06 -1.57 -13.38
C ASN A 42 7.68 -2.21 -13.12
N ASN A 43 7.46 -3.40 -13.68
CA ASN A 43 6.19 -4.13 -13.59
C ASN A 43 5.73 -4.40 -12.14
N VAL A 44 6.66 -4.55 -11.19
CA VAL A 44 6.35 -4.76 -9.75
C VAL A 44 5.63 -3.56 -9.13
N ILE A 45 6.03 -2.36 -9.50
CA ILE A 45 5.42 -1.13 -8.98
C ILE A 45 4.05 -0.93 -9.64
N SER A 46 3.95 -1.24 -10.92
CA SER A 46 2.68 -1.16 -11.66
C SER A 46 1.61 -2.09 -11.07
N SER A 47 1.97 -3.31 -10.62
CA SER A 47 1.02 -4.19 -9.92
C SER A 47 0.60 -3.63 -8.57
N GLN A 48 1.52 -3.04 -7.79
CA GLN A 48 1.21 -2.47 -6.47
C GLN A 48 0.37 -1.19 -6.55
N MET A 49 0.45 -0.45 -7.66
CA MET A 49 -0.36 0.75 -7.89
C MET A 49 -1.84 0.45 -8.11
N VAL A 50 -2.19 -0.74 -8.60
CA VAL A 50 -3.61 -1.17 -8.70
C VAL A 50 -4.22 -1.31 -7.30
N ASP A 51 -3.41 -1.75 -6.34
CA ASP A 51 -3.84 -2.03 -4.98
C ASP A 51 -3.84 -0.79 -4.07
N PHE A 52 -3.09 0.28 -4.42
CA PHE A 52 -3.02 1.51 -3.64
C PHE A 52 -3.93 2.61 -4.21
N PRO A 53 -4.75 3.31 -3.41
CA PRO A 53 -4.87 3.26 -1.95
C PRO A 53 -5.94 2.28 -1.45
N PHE A 54 -6.49 1.44 -2.34
CA PHE A 54 -7.72 0.68 -2.08
C PHE A 54 -7.55 -0.48 -1.10
N MET A 55 -6.32 -1.00 -0.91
CA MET A 55 -5.98 -1.84 0.23
C MET A 55 -5.68 -0.99 1.46
N VAL A 56 -6.69 -0.30 1.99
CA VAL A 56 -6.75 -0.07 3.44
C VAL A 56 -7.27 -1.36 4.07
N ALA A 57 -6.49 -2.44 3.98
CA ALA A 57 -6.53 -3.39 5.07
C ALA A 57 -5.76 -2.67 6.18
N ASN A 58 -6.47 -1.95 7.06
CA ASN A 58 -5.97 -1.89 8.43
C ASN A 58 -5.95 -3.36 8.84
N PRO A 59 -4.79 -4.03 8.91
CA PRO A 59 -4.78 -5.37 9.43
C PRO A 59 -5.32 -5.20 10.84
N THR A 60 -6.47 -5.81 11.15
CA THR A 60 -6.94 -5.76 12.52
C THR A 60 -5.84 -6.38 13.39
N ASP A 61 -5.36 -5.61 14.37
CA ASP A 61 -4.38 -6.09 15.35
C ASP A 61 -5.00 -7.14 16.31
N GLU A 62 -6.34 -7.23 16.35
CA GLU A 62 -7.08 -8.19 17.16
C GLU A 62 -7.02 -9.61 16.57
N PRO A 63 -6.34 -10.56 17.23
CA PRO A 63 -6.22 -11.93 16.75
C PRO A 63 -7.57 -12.62 16.53
N GLU A 64 -8.61 -12.21 17.26
CA GLU A 64 -9.95 -12.80 17.19
C GLU A 64 -10.66 -12.47 15.88
N GLU A 65 -10.49 -11.26 15.33
CA GLU A 65 -11.11 -10.89 14.06
C GLU A 65 -10.50 -11.70 12.90
N VAL A 66 -9.18 -11.86 12.92
CA VAL A 66 -8.45 -12.69 11.94
C VAL A 66 -8.91 -14.15 12.00
N VAL A 67 -9.01 -14.75 13.19
CA VAL A 67 -9.49 -16.13 13.34
C VAL A 67 -10.95 -16.27 12.86
N ASN A 68 -11.81 -15.29 13.17
CA ASN A 68 -13.20 -15.30 12.74
C ASN A 68 -13.34 -15.20 11.21
N ASP A 69 -12.51 -14.40 10.54
CA ASP A 69 -12.51 -14.31 9.09
C ASP A 69 -12.06 -15.61 8.41
N PHE A 70 -11.05 -16.27 8.96
CA PHE A 70 -10.64 -17.59 8.49
C PHE A 70 -11.72 -18.65 8.74
N ARG A 71 -12.42 -18.59 9.87
CA ARG A 71 -13.56 -19.48 10.18
C ARG A 71 -14.69 -19.30 9.17
N LYS A 72 -15.03 -18.07 8.77
CA LYS A 72 -16.07 -17.78 7.75
C LYS A 72 -15.79 -18.45 6.41
N THR A 73 -14.53 -18.70 6.06
CA THR A 73 -14.20 -19.37 4.80
C THR A 73 -14.59 -20.84 4.75
N SER A 74 -14.82 -21.49 5.91
CA SER A 74 -15.10 -22.94 6.03
C SER A 74 -14.06 -23.86 5.39
N LYS A 75 -12.84 -23.34 5.09
CA LYS A 75 -11.75 -24.09 4.44
C LYS A 75 -10.78 -24.74 5.43
N TYR A 76 -10.84 -24.34 6.69
CA TYR A 76 -9.86 -24.72 7.71
C TYR A 76 -10.55 -25.46 8.86
N ASN A 77 -9.85 -26.45 9.42
CA ASN A 77 -10.33 -27.20 10.58
C ASN A 77 -10.12 -26.40 11.88
N GLU A 78 -10.86 -26.76 12.94
CA GLU A 78 -10.79 -26.05 14.22
C GLU A 78 -9.41 -26.14 14.90
N GLY A 79 -8.63 -27.20 14.63
CA GLY A 79 -7.25 -27.30 15.13
C GLY A 79 -6.37 -26.21 14.55
N PHE A 80 -6.41 -26.02 13.23
CA PHE A 80 -5.71 -24.94 12.54
C PHE A 80 -6.13 -23.56 13.03
N LEU A 81 -7.44 -23.34 13.24
CA LEU A 81 -7.95 -22.05 13.74
C LEU A 81 -7.44 -21.76 15.16
N THR A 82 -7.31 -22.80 15.99
CA THR A 82 -6.76 -22.70 17.35
C THR A 82 -5.27 -22.35 17.31
N ASP A 83 -4.48 -23.08 16.53
CA ASP A 83 -3.05 -22.83 16.35
C ASP A 83 -2.77 -21.45 15.77
N LEU A 84 -3.59 -21.01 14.82
CA LEU A 84 -3.53 -19.67 14.23
C LEU A 84 -3.76 -18.60 15.31
N GLY A 85 -4.80 -18.73 16.13
CA GLY A 85 -5.09 -17.80 17.21
C GLY A 85 -3.97 -17.71 18.25
N GLU A 86 -3.39 -18.85 18.63
CA GLU A 86 -2.24 -18.88 19.54
C GLU A 86 -0.99 -18.24 18.93
N GLY A 87 -0.70 -18.53 17.66
CA GLY A 87 0.42 -17.95 16.92
C GLY A 87 0.31 -16.44 16.82
N LEU A 88 -0.89 -15.93 16.51
CA LEU A 88 -1.16 -14.50 16.43
C LEU A 88 -0.96 -13.80 17.79
N LYS A 89 -1.47 -14.37 18.89
CA LYS A 89 -1.25 -13.83 20.26
C LYS A 89 0.24 -13.77 20.67
N LYS A 90 1.05 -14.68 20.12
CA LYS A 90 2.50 -14.76 20.38
C LYS A 90 3.32 -13.86 19.42
N SER A 91 2.72 -13.40 18.33
CA SER A 91 3.38 -12.58 17.31
C SER A 91 3.72 -11.18 17.83
N LYS A 92 4.92 -10.69 17.48
CA LYS A 92 5.32 -9.29 17.74
C LYS A 92 4.51 -8.29 16.92
N ALA A 93 3.93 -8.72 15.80
CA ALA A 93 3.12 -7.85 14.94
C ALA A 93 1.71 -7.58 15.49
N ALA A 94 1.19 -8.41 16.40
CA ALA A 94 -0.12 -8.27 17.03
C ALA A 94 -0.05 -7.81 18.50
N LYS A 95 1.14 -7.51 19.01
CA LYS A 95 1.34 -6.94 20.35
C LYS A 95 1.49 -5.43 20.23
N LYS A 96 0.48 -4.68 20.71
CA LYS A 96 0.63 -3.27 21.06
C LYS A 96 1.57 -3.11 22.26
#